data_AF-A0A969YE64-F1
#
_entry.id   AF-A0A969YE64-F1
#
_cell.length_a   1.000
_cell.length_b   1.000
_cell.length_c   1.000
_cell.angle_alpha   90.00
_cell.angle_beta   90.00
_cell.angle_gamma   90.00
#
_symmetry.space_group_name_H-M   'P 1'
#
loop_
_entity.id
_entity.type
_entity.pdbx_description
1 polymer ?
#
loop_
_entity_poly.entity_id
_entity_poly.type
_entity_poly.pdbx_seq_one_letter_code
_entity_poly.pdbx_strand_id
1 'polypeptide(L)' 'MSTQVRVSYEREPELLDVIVSLGKRVLKVKREPAKGQYKRAYLTLAEHTGKPEQLAKQG' A
#
# COMPACT_ATOMS: atom_id res chain seq x y z
N MET A 1 -10.95 -11.09 -0.94
CA MET A 1 -11.30 -9.71 -1.33
C MET A 1 -10.02 -8.90 -1.55
N SER A 2 -10.09 -7.60 -1.88
CA SER A 2 -8.92 -6.72 -1.96
C SER A 2 -9.18 -5.44 -1.17
N THR A 3 -8.11 -4.82 -0.67
CA THR A 3 -8.19 -3.56 0.09
C THR A 3 -7.57 -2.44 -0.72
N GLN A 4 -8.26 -1.31 -0.82
CA GLN A 4 -7.70 -0.12 -1.47
C GLN A 4 -7.17 0.84 -0.40
N VAL A 5 -5.89 1.21 -0.52
CA VAL A 5 -5.21 2.17 0.37
C VAL A 5 -4.84 3.41 -0.44
N ARG A 6 -5.08 4.58 0.12
CA ARG A 6 -4.67 5.86 -0.47
C ARG A 6 -3.37 6.33 0.16
N VAL A 7 -2.37 6.62 -0.67
CA VAL A 7 -1.06 7.14 -0.26
C VAL A 7 -0.91 8.55 -0.81
N SER A 8 -0.52 9.48 0.06
CA SER A 8 -0.10 10.83 -0.34
C SER A 8 1.42 10.93 -0.20
N TYR A 9 2.09 11.49 -1.20
CA TYR A 9 3.55 11.57 -1.27
C TYR A 9 3.97 12.83 -2.02
N GLU A 10 5.16 13.35 -1.75
CA GLU A 10 5.67 14.55 -2.43
C GLU A 10 6.55 14.15 -3.63
N ARG A 11 7.44 13.18 -3.41
CA ARG A 11 8.42 12.71 -4.39
C ARG A 11 8.16 11.25 -4.75
N GLU A 12 8.42 10.89 -6.01
CA GLU A 12 8.20 9.53 -6.49
C GLU A 12 8.97 8.43 -5.74
N PRO A 13 10.21 8.66 -5.25
CA PRO A 13 10.93 7.68 -4.43
C PRO A 13 10.15 7.24 -3.18
N GLU A 14 9.43 8.16 -2.52
CA GLU A 14 8.65 7.82 -1.32
C GLU A 14 7.51 6.84 -1.63
N LEU A 15 6.85 7.02 -2.78
CA LEU A 15 5.85 6.06 -3.25
C LEU A 15 6.49 4.71 -3.59
N LEU A 16 7.68 4.70 -4.18
CA LEU A 16 8.41 3.47 -4.50
C LEU A 16 8.80 2.72 -3.22
N ASP A 17 9.32 3.40 -2.20
CA ASP A 17 9.63 2.80 -0.89
C ASP A 17 8.41 2.13 -0.25
N VAL A 18 7.24 2.76 -0.33
CA VAL A 18 5.98 2.19 0.16
C VAL A 18 5.59 0.94 -0.65
N ILE A 19 5.69 0.99 -1.98
CA ILE A 19 5.38 -0.16 -2.85
C ILE A 19 6.34 -1.32 -2.57
N VAL A 20 7.63 -1.04 -2.42
CA VAL A 20 8.67 -2.04 -2.12
C VAL A 20 8.43 -2.65 -0.74
N SER A 21 8.11 -1.84 0.27
CA SER A 21 7.82 -2.30 1.63
C SER A 21 6.58 -3.19 1.70
N LEU A 22 5.55 -2.88 0.91
CA LEU A 22 4.34 -3.71 0.79
C LEU A 22 4.57 -4.94 -0.10
N GLY A 23 5.57 -4.88 -0.98
CA GLY A 23 6.07 -5.98 -1.79
C GLY A 23 4.97 -6.66 -2.61
N LYS A 24 4.95 -7.99 -2.57
CA LYS A 24 4.01 -8.85 -3.32
C LYS A 24 2.53 -8.64 -2.96
N ARG A 25 2.23 -7.86 -1.91
CA ARG A 25 0.86 -7.53 -1.54
C ARG A 25 0.25 -6.49 -2.48
N VAL A 26 1.06 -5.67 -3.17
CA VAL A 26 0.55 -4.66 -4.08
C VAL A 26 0.12 -5.32 -5.39
N LEU A 27 -1.18 -5.36 -5.64
CA LEU A 27 -1.77 -5.89 -6.87
C LEU A 27 -1.83 -4.84 -7.98
N LYS A 28 -2.11 -3.59 -7.61
CA LYS A 28 -2.26 -2.49 -8.57
C LYS A 28 -1.90 -1.16 -7.93
N VAL A 29 -1.27 -0.30 -8.72
CA VAL A 29 -0.97 1.09 -8.35
C VAL A 29 -1.65 2.00 -9.36
N LYS A 30 -2.53 2.90 -8.90
CA LYS A 30 -3.13 3.96 -9.72
C LYS A 30 -2.68 5.31 -9.19
N ARG A 31 -1.82 6.00 -9.94
CA ARG A 31 -1.37 7.36 -9.62
C ARG A 31 -2.45 8.35 -10.04
N GLU A 32 -2.76 9.31 -9.18
CA GLU A 32 -3.59 10.47 -9.53
C GLU A 32 -2.73 11.65 -9.96
N PRO A 33 -3.23 12.49 -10.88
CA PRO A 33 -2.59 13.76 -11.18
C PRO A 33 -2.52 14.61 -9.90
N ALA A 34 -1.37 15.25 -9.69
CA ALA A 34 -1.14 16.09 -8.52
C ALA A 34 -2.14 17.24 -8.50
N LYS A 35 -2.92 17.35 -7.41
CA LYS A 35 -3.74 18.53 -7.12
C LYS A 35 -3.23 19.16 -5.82
N GLY A 36 -2.28 20.09 -5.96
CA GLY A 36 -1.62 20.80 -4.85
C GLY A 36 -0.20 20.30 -4.58
N GLN A 37 0.30 20.58 -3.38
CA GLN A 37 1.67 20.25 -2.95
C GLN A 37 1.96 18.73 -2.96
N TYR A 38 0.94 17.91 -2.68
CA TYR A 38 1.08 16.46 -2.55
C TYR A 38 0.48 15.71 -3.75
N LYS A 39 1.23 14.72 -4.25
CA LYS A 39 0.78 13.71 -5.20
C LYS A 39 0.00 12.63 -4.45
N ARG A 40 -0.87 11.92 -5.16
CA ARG A 40 -1.72 10.85 -4.60
C ARG A 40 -1.62 9.60 -5.44
N ALA A 41 -1.66 8.44 -4.80
CA ALA A 41 -1.78 7.15 -5.45
C ALA A 41 -2.70 6.23 -4.65
N TYR A 42 -3.46 5.40 -5.37
CA TYR A 42 -4.22 4.31 -4.77
C TYR A 42 -3.51 3.00 -5.02
N LEU A 43 -3.27 2.27 -3.95
CA LEU A 43 -2.70 0.93 -3.94
C LEU A 43 -3.84 -0.05 -3.70
N THR A 44 -4.03 -1.00 -4.61
CA THR A 44 -4.88 -2.17 -4.37
C THR A 44 -4.00 -3.25 -3.78
N LEU A 45 -4.30 -3.69 -2.56
CA LEU A 45 -3.59 -4.72 -1.85
C LEU A 45 -4.35 -6.04 -1.90
N ALA A 46 -3.61 -7.14 -2.04
CA ALA A 46 -4.11 -8.48 -1.81
C ALA A 46 -4.51 -8.63 -0.34
N GLU A 47 -5.60 -9.34 -0.10
CA GLU A 47 -5.97 -9.73 1.27
C GLU A 47 -4.82 -10.50 1.91
N HIS A 48 -4.53 -10.18 3.16
CA HIS A 48 -3.58 -10.95 3.94
C HIS A 48 -4.26 -12.28 4.28
N THR A 49 -3.97 -13.34 3.54
CA THR A 49 -4.43 -14.71 3.89
C THR A 49 -3.75 -15.25 5.16
N GLY A 50 -2.87 -14.48 5.80
CA GLY A 50 -2.39 -14.77 7.15
C GLY A 50 -3.45 -14.36 8.17
N LYS A 51 -4.16 -15.36 8.71
CA LYS A 51 -5.01 -15.23 9.90
C LYS A 51 -4.24 -14.47 10.99
N PRO A 52 -4.73 -13.32 11.49
CA PRO A 52 -4.09 -12.62 12.62
C PRO A 52 -4.07 -13.47 13.91
N GLU A 53 -4.84 -14.56 13.97
CA GLU A 53 -4.95 -15.46 15.12
C GLU A 53 -3.69 -16.30 15.44
N GLN A 54 -2.76 -16.51 14.50
CA GLN A 54 -1.59 -17.37 14.76
C GLN A 54 -0.35 -16.65 15.33
N LEU A 55 -0.33 -15.32 15.33
CA LEU A 55 0.80 -14.54 15.88
C LEU A 55 0.67 -14.24 17.38
N ALA A 56 -0.52 -14.43 17.97
CA ALA A 56 -0.80 -14.13 19.38
C ALA A 56 -0.66 -15.34 20.33
N LYS A 57 -0.23 -16.51 19.85
CA LYS A 57 -0.08 -17.74 20.66
C LYS A 57 1.33 -18.33 20.72
N GLN A 58 2.35 -17.55 20.37
CA GLN A 58 3.74 -17.84 20.75
C GLN A 58 4.25 -16.71 21.63
N GLY A 59 3.76 -16.72 22.87
CA GLY A 59 4.21 -15.89 24.00
C GLY A 59 3.96 -16.67 25.27
#